data_AF-A0A7X7YMQ6-F1
#
_entry.id   AF-A0A7X7YMQ6-F1
#
_cell.length_a   1.000
_cell.length_b   1.000
_cell.length_c   1.000
_cell.angle_alpha   90.00
_cell.angle_beta   90.00
_cell.angle_gamma   90.00
#
_symmetry.space_group_name_H-M   'P 1'
#
loop_
_entity.id
_entity.type
_entity.pdbx_description
1 polymer ?
#
loop_
_entity_poly.entity_id
_entity_poly.type
_entity_poly.pdbx_seq_one_letter_code
_entity_poly.pdbx_strand_id
1 'polypeptide(L)' 'MPSIGPWELAAILFIVLIIFGPGKLPAVGKSIANGIREFRKATKSDLESEEGKEQNTAEE' A
#
# COMPACT_ATOMS: atom_id res chain seq x y z
N MET A 1 -10.24 2.90 28.30
CA MET A 1 -10.09 1.98 27.15
C MET A 1 -8.62 1.58 27.10
N PRO A 2 -8.25 0.30 27.02
CA PRO A 2 -6.85 -0.10 26.89
C PRO A 2 -6.32 0.44 25.57
N SER A 3 -5.45 1.44 25.65
CA SER A 3 -4.71 1.98 24.52
C SER A 3 -3.51 1.08 24.29
N ILE A 4 -3.49 0.35 23.17
CA ILE A 4 -2.31 -0.38 22.72
C ILE A 4 -1.22 0.66 22.44
N GLY A 5 -0.25 0.73 23.34
CA GLY A 5 0.89 1.61 23.17
C GLY A 5 1.88 1.05 22.15
N PRO A 6 2.84 1.89 21.71
CA PRO A 6 3.95 1.45 20.88
C PRO A 6 4.73 0.27 21.48
N TRP A 7 4.75 0.18 22.82
CA TRP A 7 5.44 -0.87 23.56
C TRP A 7 4.74 -2.23 23.45
N GLU A 8 3.42 -2.28 23.63
CA GLU A 8 2.62 -3.49 23.45
C GLU A 8 2.67 -4.00 22.01
N LEU A 9 2.63 -3.08 21.03
CA LEU A 9 2.75 -3.45 19.62
C LEU A 9 4.14 -4.05 19.30
N ALA A 10 5.20 -3.49 19.89
CA ALA A 10 6.55 -4.04 19.74
C ALA A 10 6.68 -5.45 20.35
N ALA A 11 6.07 -5.71 21.50
CA ALA A 11 6.06 -7.03 22.14
C ALA A 11 5.34 -8.08 21.26
N ILE A 12 4.18 -7.73 20.69
CA ILE A 12 3.45 -8.62 19.77
C ILE A 12 4.29 -8.88 18.52
N LEU A 13 4.88 -7.83 17.94
CA LEU A 13 5.75 -7.95 16.78
C LEU A 13 6.94 -8.88 17.07
N PHE A 14 7.53 -8.79 18.25
CA PHE A 14 8.64 -9.66 18.66
C PHE A 14 8.23 -11.15 18.67
N ILE A 15 7.05 -11.48 19.18
CA ILE A 15 6.51 -12.86 19.18
C ILE A 15 6.30 -13.35 17.74
N VAL A 16 5.68 -12.53 16.89
CA VAL A 16 5.48 -12.83 15.46
C VAL A 16 6.83 -13.04 14.77
N LEU A 17 7.82 -12.23 15.10
CA LEU A 17 9.18 -12.35 14.56
C LEU A 17 9.90 -13.63 14.98
N ILE A 18 9.62 -14.18 16.16
CA ILE A 18 10.17 -15.48 16.56
C ILE A 18 9.57 -16.61 15.71
N ILE A 19 8.27 -16.56 15.43
CA ILE A 19 7.57 -17.59 14.66
C ILE A 19 7.94 -17.52 13.17
N PHE A 20 7.90 -16.33 12.58
CA PHE A 20 8.09 -16.13 11.14
C PHE A 20 9.53 -15.77 10.77
N GLY A 21 10.30 -15.20 11.69
CA GLY A 21 11.66 -14.69 11.46
C GLY A 21 11.69 -13.23 10.96
N PRO A 22 12.69 -12.42 11.38
CA PRO A 22 12.82 -11.00 10.99
C PRO A 22 13.08 -10.77 9.50
N GLY A 23 13.56 -11.77 8.77
CA GLY A 23 13.75 -11.67 7.32
C GLY A 23 12.47 -11.83 6.50
N LYS A 24 11.41 -12.43 7.04
CA LYS A 24 10.18 -12.73 6.26
C LYS A 24 9.24 -11.52 6.16
N LEU A 25 9.11 -10.73 7.24
CA LEU A 25 8.30 -9.51 7.23
C LEU A 25 8.70 -8.50 6.13
N PRO A 26 9.99 -8.12 5.96
CA PRO A 26 10.37 -7.17 4.91
C PRO A 26 10.20 -7.75 3.51
N ALA A 27 10.41 -9.06 3.33
CA ALA A 27 10.20 -9.72 2.04
C ALA A 27 8.72 -9.68 1.62
N VAL A 28 7.80 -10.02 2.53
CA VAL A 28 6.35 -9.94 2.29
C VAL A 28 5.91 -8.49 2.08
N GLY A 29 6.39 -7.56 2.90
CA GLY A 29 6.10 -6.13 2.75
C GLY A 29 6.54 -5.58 1.40
N LYS A 30 7.70 -5.97 0.89
CA LYS A 30 8.19 -5.55 -0.44
C LYS A 30 7.29 -6.06 -1.57
N SER A 31 6.85 -7.31 -1.52
CA SER A 31 5.93 -7.89 -2.51
C SER A 31 4.57 -7.20 -2.50
N ILE A 32 4.00 -6.95 -1.31
CA ILE A 32 2.74 -6.23 -1.16
C ILE A 32 2.88 -4.78 -1.64
N ALA A 33 3.97 -4.09 -1.28
CA ALA A 33 4.22 -2.71 -1.69
C ALA A 33 4.30 -2.57 -3.22
N ASN A 34 4.98 -3.51 -3.89
CA ASN A 34 5.04 -3.55 -5.35
C ASN A 34 3.65 -3.77 -5.95
N GLY A 35 2.84 -4.69 -5.40
CA GLY A 35 1.47 -4.92 -5.84
C GLY A 35 0.58 -3.68 -5.67
N ILE A 36 0.65 -3.01 -4.52
CA ILE A 36 -0.09 -1.75 -4.27
C ILE A 36 0.37 -0.64 -5.22
N ARG A 37 1.67 -0.55 -5.53
CA ARG A 37 2.21 0.44 -6.45
C ARG A 37 1.72 0.23 -7.87
N GLU A 38 1.69 -1.01 -8.36
CA GLU A 38 1.16 -1.34 -9.68
C GLU A 38 -0.35 -1.14 -9.73
N PHE A 39 -1.07 -1.54 -8.69
CA PHE A 39 -2.52 -1.30 -8.57
C PHE A 39 -2.85 0.20 -8.63
N ARG A 40 -2.14 1.02 -7.84
CA ARG A 40 -2.30 2.48 -7.88
C ARG A 40 -2.01 3.06 -9.25
N LYS A 41 -1.00 2.54 -9.95
CA LYS A 41 -0.63 3.00 -11.29
C LYS A 41 -1.70 2.68 -12.33
N ALA A 42 -2.24 1.45 -12.31
CA ALA A 42 -3.33 1.03 -13.18
C ALA A 42 -4.60 1.84 -12.92
N THR A 43 -4.99 2.01 -11.65
CA THR A 43 -6.14 2.86 -11.31
C THR A 43 -5.93 4.31 -11.71
N LYS A 44 -4.72 4.86 -11.55
CA LYS A 44 -4.43 6.25 -11.96
C LYS A 44 -4.45 6.42 -13.48
N SER A 45 -3.95 5.46 -14.26
CA SER A 45 -4.01 5.52 -15.72
C SER A 45 -5.45 5.43 -16.24
N ASP A 46 -6.31 4.65 -15.58
CA ASP A 46 -7.72 4.55 -15.97
C ASP A 46 -8.47 5.85 -15.66
N LEU A 47 -8.15 6.52 -14.53
CA LEU A 47 -8.72 7.81 -14.16
C LEU A 47 -8.21 8.98 -15.03
N GLU A 48 -6.92 9.00 -15.36
CA GLU A 48 -6.32 10.02 -16.25
C GLU A 48 -6.80 9.86 -17.72
N SER A 49 -7.27 8.67 -18.10
CA SER A 49 -7.86 8.42 -19.44
C SER A 49 -9.28 8.99 -19.60
N GLU A 50 -9.96 9.27 -18.48
CA GLU A 50 -11.30 9.89 -18.47
C GLU A 50 -11.21 11.42 -18.34
N GLU A 51 -10.23 11.98 -17.62
CA GLU A 51 -10.06 13.44 -17.46
C GLU A 51 -9.44 14.14 -18.69
N GLY A 52 -8.80 13.40 -19.60
CA GLY A 52 -8.13 13.94 -20.79
C GLY A 52 -9.00 14.12 -22.04
N LYS A 53 -10.30 13.78 -22.00
CA LYS A 53 -11.19 13.84 -23.17
C LYS A 53 -12.17 15.02 -23.20
N GLU A 54 -12.25 15.84 -22.16
CA GLU A 54 -13.26 16.90 -22.06
C GLU A 54 -12.74 18.33 -22.26
N GLN A 55 -11.54 18.50 -22.84
CA GLN A 55 -10.96 19.84 -23.11
C GLN A 55 -10.72 20.16 -24.59
N ASN A 56 -11.16 19.32 -25.55
CA ASN A 56 -10.92 19.59 -26.98
C ASN A 56 -12.16 19.49 -27.88
N THR A 57 -13.34 19.83 -27.37
CA THR A 57 -14.57 19.94 -28.18
C THR A 57 -15.40 21.13 -27.69
N ALA A 58 -14.87 22.33 -27.86
CA ALA A 58 -15.63 23.57 -27.69
C ALA A 58 -15.10 24.70 -28.57
N GLU A 59 -14.46 24.40 -29.70
CA GLU A 59 -14.09 25.40 -30.72
C GLU A 59 -14.13 24.75 -32.12
N GLU A 60 -15.34 24.61 -32.69
CA GLU A 60 -15.65 24.87 -34.11
C GLU A 60 -17.17 25.06 -34.27
#